data_AF-A0A831W5C4-F1
#
_entry.id   AF-A0A831W5C4-F1
#
_cell.length_a   1.000
_cell.length_b   1.000
_cell.length_c   1.000
_cell.angle_alpha   90.00
_cell.angle_beta   90.00
_cell.angle_gamma   90.00
#
_symmetry.space_group_name_H-M   'P 1'
#
loop_
_entity.id
_entity.type
_entity.pdbx_description
1 polymer ?
#
loop_
_entity_poly.entity_id
_entity_poly.type
_entity_poly.pdbx_seq_one_letter_code
_entity_poly.pdbx_strand_id
1 'polypeptide(L)'
;YFNGYVDSLGVGIDTLLALGRLDSGDRKEAFNMAYLAVRGSAAVNGVSRLHGVVSRHIFQPLFPHWPEVEVPVGHVTNGVHVPSWDSAAADELWTRACGKSRWLGAMETLEADLRAVPDETLWAFRGAARRHLVDRLRVRMAAQRGVQGGGSEAVQACACLLDPDSLTLGFARRFAAYKRPNLLLKDPERLVRLLVRREQPVQLVIAGKAHPQDAEGKALIREWAAFVRRPDVQGRVIFLADYDLALAEELVQGVDLWINTPRRPWEASGTSGMKVLVNGGLNLSELDGWWAEAYAPDVGWALGDGREHGTDPAWDWQECQALYRLLEEEVVPAFYERDAHGVPRGWVARVRESMARLTPQFSTNRMLREYTEAYYLPLIMNCRKRAADGGALGKALAQWREMLARHWPVLRFGNVAVETEDGVHRFAVQVYLDELDPGAVRVELYADGDPPVREVMERGEALAGGANAYVYTGEVPADRDSSDYTPRIVPYHPDAIVPLEAQPILWAH
;
A
#
# COMPACT_ATOMS: atom_id res chain seq x y z
N TYR A 1 -32.98 15.69 0.03
CA TYR A 1 -32.37 14.60 -0.76
C TYR A 1 -32.50 13.26 -0.04
N PHE A 2 -32.03 13.09 1.21
CA PHE A 2 -32.10 11.81 1.93
C PHE A 2 -33.40 11.51 2.70
N ASN A 3 -34.33 12.47 2.86
CA ASN A 3 -35.53 12.30 3.69
C ASN A 3 -36.33 11.04 3.37
N GLY A 4 -36.62 10.75 2.09
CA GLY A 4 -37.37 9.54 1.72
C GLY A 4 -36.63 8.22 2.02
N TYR A 5 -35.30 8.23 2.10
CA TYR A 5 -34.50 7.06 2.47
C TYR A 5 -34.46 6.84 3.98
N VAL A 6 -34.37 7.90 4.78
CA VAL A 6 -34.40 7.78 6.24
C VAL A 6 -35.79 7.39 6.75
N ASP A 7 -36.85 7.90 6.10
CA ASP A 7 -38.24 7.53 6.40
C ASP A 7 -38.49 6.03 6.15
N SER A 8 -37.95 5.45 5.06
CA SER A 8 -38.12 4.02 4.77
C SER A 8 -37.35 3.10 5.72
N LEU A 9 -36.27 3.61 6.32
CA LEU A 9 -35.48 2.91 7.33
C LEU A 9 -36.02 3.10 8.76
N GLY A 10 -36.98 4.00 8.96
CA GLY A 10 -37.51 4.34 10.28
C GLY A 10 -36.48 5.02 11.19
N VAL A 11 -35.47 5.68 10.62
CA VAL A 11 -34.42 6.40 11.36
C VAL A 11 -34.53 7.90 11.13
N GLY A 12 -34.11 8.71 12.11
CA GLY A 12 -34.03 10.16 11.92
C GLY A 12 -32.86 10.57 11.03
N ILE A 13 -33.00 11.68 10.29
CA ILE A 13 -31.90 12.24 9.48
C ILE A 13 -30.67 12.57 10.33
N ASP A 14 -30.88 13.06 11.56
CA ASP A 14 -29.81 13.36 12.50
C ASP A 14 -29.03 12.09 12.90
N THR A 15 -29.72 10.95 13.05
CA THR A 15 -29.08 9.64 13.33
C THR A 15 -28.21 9.18 12.17
N LEU A 16 -28.68 9.36 10.92
CA LEU A 16 -27.88 9.05 9.74
C LEU A 16 -26.64 9.96 9.66
N LEU A 17 -26.81 11.26 9.89
CA LEU A 17 -25.71 12.22 9.83
C LEU A 17 -24.68 12.01 10.94
N ALA A 18 -25.11 11.54 12.12
CA ALA A 18 -24.22 11.19 13.22
C ALA A 18 -23.21 10.11 12.84
N LEU A 19 -23.55 9.19 11.93
CA LEU A 19 -22.62 8.13 11.47
C LEU A 19 -21.37 8.70 10.77
N GLY A 20 -21.47 9.87 10.13
CA GLY A 20 -20.34 10.53 9.49
C GLY A 20 -19.58 11.50 10.38
N ARG A 21 -19.85 11.53 11.69
CA ARG A 21 -19.21 12.45 12.65
C ARG A 21 -18.42 11.69 13.70
N LEU A 22 -17.31 12.25 14.15
CA LEU A 22 -16.59 11.73 15.31
C LEU A 22 -17.45 11.89 16.57
N ASP A 23 -17.89 13.11 16.86
CA ASP A 23 -18.86 13.39 17.92
C ASP A 23 -20.28 13.39 17.34
N SER A 24 -21.03 12.33 17.64
CA SER A 24 -22.42 12.19 17.21
C SER A 24 -23.34 13.34 17.65
N GLY A 25 -23.00 14.04 18.73
CA GLY A 25 -23.75 15.17 19.29
C GLY A 25 -23.43 16.52 18.65
N ASP A 26 -22.25 16.69 18.04
CA ASP A 26 -21.85 17.96 17.44
C ASP A 26 -22.42 18.14 16.03
N ARG A 27 -23.54 18.88 15.93
CA ARG A 27 -24.18 19.18 14.65
C ARG A 27 -23.34 20.07 13.73
N LYS A 28 -22.31 20.74 14.24
CA LYS A 28 -21.42 21.61 13.46
C LYS A 28 -20.25 20.86 12.85
N GLU A 29 -19.95 19.65 13.33
CA GLU A 29 -18.90 18.81 12.74
C GLU A 29 -19.25 18.49 11.28
N ALA A 30 -18.26 18.68 10.40
CA ALA A 30 -18.40 18.37 8.98
C ALA A 30 -18.62 16.87 8.78
N PHE A 31 -19.51 16.53 7.85
CA PHE A 31 -19.80 15.13 7.55
C PHE A 31 -18.61 14.47 6.84
N ASN A 32 -18.05 13.43 7.45
CA ASN A 32 -16.97 12.64 6.89
C ASN A 32 -17.51 11.32 6.30
N MET A 33 -17.48 11.21 4.98
CA MET A 33 -17.90 10.01 4.25
C MET A 33 -17.10 8.76 4.65
N ALA A 34 -15.84 8.90 5.03
CA ALA A 34 -15.01 7.77 5.45
C ALA A 34 -15.47 7.22 6.80
N TYR A 35 -15.90 8.08 7.73
CA TYR A 35 -16.45 7.63 9.02
C TYR A 35 -17.76 6.89 8.84
N LEU A 36 -18.65 7.39 7.96
CA LEU A 36 -19.85 6.65 7.56
C LEU A 36 -19.49 5.28 6.99
N ALA A 37 -18.52 5.21 6.08
CA ALA A 37 -18.11 3.97 5.44
C ALA A 37 -17.57 2.95 6.45
N VAL A 38 -16.71 3.37 7.39
CA VAL A 38 -16.17 2.50 8.45
C VAL A 38 -17.30 1.95 9.34
N ARG A 39 -18.19 2.82 9.83
CA ARG A 39 -19.32 2.39 10.69
C ARG A 39 -20.37 1.54 9.96
N GLY A 40 -20.45 1.68 8.64
CA GLY A 40 -21.36 0.91 7.78
C GLY A 40 -20.77 -0.38 7.23
N SER A 41 -19.51 -0.71 7.55
CA SER A 41 -18.80 -1.86 6.97
C SER A 41 -18.47 -2.91 8.02
N ALA A 42 -18.58 -4.17 7.62
CA ALA A 42 -18.17 -5.31 8.44
C ALA A 42 -16.66 -5.60 8.37
N ALA A 43 -15.94 -4.92 7.47
CA ALA A 43 -14.49 -4.99 7.34
C ALA A 43 -13.96 -3.78 6.58
N VAL A 44 -12.73 -3.35 6.91
CA VAL A 44 -12.04 -2.20 6.29
C VAL A 44 -10.62 -2.63 5.94
N ASN A 45 -10.07 -2.13 4.83
CA ASN A 45 -8.73 -2.50 4.38
C ASN A 45 -7.93 -1.34 3.78
N GLY A 46 -6.62 -1.35 4.01
CA GLY A 46 -5.65 -0.59 3.23
C GLY A 46 -5.25 -1.31 1.93
N VAL A 47 -4.59 -0.58 1.02
CA VAL A 47 -4.21 -1.07 -0.33
C VAL A 47 -2.73 -1.49 -0.47
N SER A 48 -2.01 -1.50 0.65
CA SER A 48 -0.68 -2.09 0.88
C SER A 48 -0.53 -2.32 2.39
N ARG A 49 0.46 -3.10 2.84
CA ARG A 49 0.70 -3.34 4.27
C ARG A 49 0.96 -2.05 5.04
N LEU A 50 1.86 -1.19 4.54
CA LEU A 50 2.18 0.09 5.19
C LEU A 50 0.95 1.00 5.24
N HIS A 51 0.16 1.06 4.17
CA HIS A 51 -1.08 1.84 4.18
C HIS A 51 -2.11 1.29 5.15
N GLY A 52 -2.14 -0.02 5.41
CA GLY A 52 -2.94 -0.61 6.48
C GLY A 52 -2.58 -0.03 7.84
N VAL A 53 -1.28 0.07 8.16
CA VAL A 53 -0.78 0.71 9.40
C VAL A 53 -1.18 2.17 9.46
N VAL A 54 -0.89 2.96 8.42
CA VAL A 54 -1.25 4.39 8.37
C VAL A 54 -2.76 4.60 8.50
N SER A 55 -3.57 3.71 7.92
CA SER A 55 -5.03 3.79 8.01
C SER A 55 -5.54 3.52 9.42
N ARG A 56 -4.88 2.65 10.20
CA ARG A 56 -5.23 2.44 11.62
C ARG A 56 -5.06 3.73 12.40
N HIS A 57 -3.93 4.41 12.22
CA HIS A 57 -3.69 5.72 12.82
C HIS A 57 -4.76 6.75 12.42
N ILE A 58 -5.08 6.85 11.11
CA ILE A 58 -6.12 7.78 10.60
C ILE A 58 -7.49 7.52 11.23
N PHE A 59 -7.87 6.25 11.41
CA PHE A 59 -9.17 5.86 11.96
C PHE A 59 -9.17 5.64 13.48
N GLN A 60 -8.04 5.77 14.16
CA GLN A 60 -7.92 5.65 15.61
C GLN A 60 -8.96 6.47 16.39
N PRO A 61 -9.32 7.70 15.99
CA PRO A 61 -10.36 8.46 16.70
C PRO A 61 -11.71 7.75 16.78
N LEU A 62 -12.05 6.87 15.83
CA LEU A 62 -13.29 6.08 15.86
C LEU A 62 -13.26 4.92 16.87
N PHE A 63 -12.09 4.58 17.41
CA PHE A 63 -11.87 3.45 18.32
C PHE A 63 -11.08 3.96 19.55
N PRO A 64 -11.67 4.85 20.37
CA PRO A 64 -10.97 5.40 21.51
C PRO A 64 -10.55 4.28 22.48
N HIS A 65 -9.36 4.43 23.07
CA HIS A 65 -8.75 3.49 24.03
C HIS A 65 -8.41 2.10 23.49
N TRP A 66 -8.71 1.78 22.23
CA TRP A 66 -8.18 0.58 21.58
C TRP A 66 -6.72 0.80 21.19
N PRO A 67 -5.83 -0.19 21.37
CA PRO A 67 -4.47 -0.12 20.83
C PRO A 67 -4.50 0.05 19.31
N GLU A 68 -3.60 0.86 18.74
CA GLU A 68 -3.60 1.18 17.31
C GLU A 68 -3.50 -0.07 16.42
N VAL A 69 -2.72 -1.06 16.86
CA VAL A 69 -2.58 -2.36 16.19
C VAL A 69 -3.88 -3.18 16.12
N GLU A 70 -4.86 -2.87 16.98
CA GLU A 70 -6.17 -3.53 17.05
C GLU A 70 -7.29 -2.73 16.38
N VAL A 71 -7.02 -1.51 15.88
CA VAL A 71 -7.97 -0.79 15.03
C VAL A 71 -8.28 -1.68 13.81
N PRO A 72 -9.57 -1.97 13.50
CA PRO A 72 -10.01 -3.06 12.63
C PRO A 72 -9.85 -2.72 11.13
N VAL A 73 -8.64 -2.34 10.75
CA VAL A 73 -8.22 -2.08 9.38
C VAL A 73 -7.15 -3.11 8.99
N GLY A 74 -7.52 -4.01 8.09
CA GLY A 74 -6.62 -4.96 7.45
C GLY A 74 -5.91 -4.35 6.24
N HIS A 75 -5.39 -5.20 5.36
CA HIS A 75 -4.91 -4.77 4.05
C HIS A 75 -5.12 -5.86 3.00
N VAL A 76 -5.34 -5.43 1.77
CA VAL A 76 -5.20 -6.25 0.56
C VAL A 76 -4.34 -5.44 -0.39
N THR A 77 -3.14 -5.93 -0.67
CA THR A 77 -2.20 -5.21 -1.52
C THR A 77 -2.73 -5.15 -2.96
N ASN A 78 -2.69 -3.96 -3.56
CA ASN A 78 -3.07 -3.80 -4.97
C ASN A 78 -2.27 -4.72 -5.90
N GLY A 79 -2.91 -5.11 -7.00
CA GLY A 79 -2.26 -5.76 -8.12
C GLY A 79 -2.65 -5.13 -9.46
N VAL A 80 -1.96 -5.57 -10.51
CA VAL A 80 -2.27 -5.16 -11.89
C VAL A 80 -2.74 -6.36 -12.72
N HIS A 81 -3.65 -6.09 -13.66
CA HIS A 81 -4.13 -7.12 -14.57
C HIS A 81 -3.05 -7.40 -15.62
N VAL A 82 -2.24 -8.43 -15.36
CA VAL A 82 -1.02 -8.72 -16.12
C VAL A 82 -1.25 -8.77 -17.64
N PRO A 83 -2.28 -9.46 -18.17
CA PRO A 83 -2.54 -9.51 -19.62
C PRO A 83 -2.93 -8.17 -20.28
N SER A 84 -3.26 -7.15 -19.49
CA SER A 84 -3.53 -5.81 -20.03
C SER A 84 -2.28 -4.94 -20.10
N TRP A 85 -1.18 -5.36 -19.47
CA TRP A 85 0.04 -4.56 -19.34
C TRP A 85 1.26 -5.24 -19.95
N ASP A 86 1.21 -6.54 -20.27
CA ASP A 86 2.29 -7.20 -20.99
C ASP A 86 2.32 -6.80 -22.46
N SER A 87 3.52 -6.59 -22.99
CA SER A 87 3.72 -6.45 -24.43
C SER A 87 3.50 -7.80 -25.13
N ALA A 88 3.24 -7.77 -26.44
CA ALA A 88 3.18 -9.01 -27.23
C ALA A 88 4.45 -9.87 -27.08
N ALA A 89 5.63 -9.23 -27.01
CA ALA A 89 6.90 -9.93 -26.80
C ALA A 89 7.01 -10.52 -25.38
N ALA A 90 6.49 -9.84 -24.36
CA ALA A 90 6.41 -10.38 -23.00
C ALA A 90 5.44 -11.56 -22.96
N ASP A 91 4.25 -11.45 -23.55
CA ASP A 91 3.29 -12.58 -23.63
C ASP A 91 3.92 -13.81 -24.28
N GLU A 92 4.70 -13.63 -25.36
CA GLU A 92 5.42 -14.74 -26.01
C GLU A 92 6.52 -15.34 -25.11
N LEU A 93 7.34 -14.51 -24.45
CA LEU A 93 8.36 -14.95 -23.51
C LEU A 93 7.75 -15.80 -22.39
N TRP A 94 6.74 -15.26 -21.71
CA TRP A 94 6.06 -15.93 -20.62
C TRP A 94 5.27 -17.15 -21.08
N THR A 95 4.70 -17.14 -22.29
CA THR A 95 4.03 -18.33 -22.88
C THR A 95 5.02 -19.46 -23.11
N ARG A 96 6.23 -19.17 -23.60
CA ARG A 96 7.27 -20.19 -23.82
C ARG A 96 7.81 -20.74 -22.51
N ALA A 97 7.96 -19.89 -21.50
CA ALA A 97 8.46 -20.30 -20.18
C ALA A 97 7.40 -21.07 -19.37
N CYS A 98 6.18 -20.55 -19.28
CA CYS A 98 5.18 -20.99 -18.29
C CYS A 98 3.89 -21.54 -18.93
N GLY A 99 3.81 -21.60 -20.26
CA GLY A 99 2.61 -22.03 -21.00
C GLY A 99 1.58 -20.92 -21.23
N LYS A 100 0.67 -21.13 -22.19
CA LYS A 100 -0.33 -20.11 -22.60
C LYS A 100 -1.36 -19.82 -21.51
N SER A 101 -1.64 -20.79 -20.65
CA SER A 101 -2.60 -20.68 -19.55
C SER A 101 -1.99 -20.19 -18.23
N ARG A 102 -0.75 -19.68 -18.23
CA ARG A 102 0.01 -19.26 -17.04
C ARG A 102 -0.73 -18.33 -16.05
N TRP A 103 -1.65 -17.49 -16.54
CA TRP A 103 -2.44 -16.57 -15.71
C TRP A 103 -3.81 -17.14 -15.29
N LEU A 104 -4.11 -18.39 -15.65
CA LEU A 104 -5.34 -19.08 -15.31
C LEU A 104 -5.06 -20.08 -14.18
N GLY A 105 -5.71 -19.89 -13.03
CA GLY A 105 -5.58 -20.81 -11.88
C GLY A 105 -4.38 -20.48 -10.99
N ALA A 106 -3.76 -21.53 -10.44
CA ALA A 106 -2.63 -21.40 -9.51
C ALA A 106 -1.38 -20.91 -10.24
N MET A 107 -0.64 -20.00 -9.59
CA MET A 107 0.55 -19.35 -10.15
C MET A 107 1.87 -19.85 -9.50
N GLU A 108 1.82 -21.01 -8.86
CA GLU A 108 2.90 -21.53 -7.99
C GLU A 108 4.19 -21.88 -8.74
N THR A 109 4.10 -22.31 -10.00
CA THR A 109 5.28 -22.70 -10.81
C THR A 109 5.94 -21.53 -11.54
N LEU A 110 5.24 -20.40 -11.68
CA LEU A 110 5.66 -19.30 -12.56
C LEU A 110 7.05 -18.75 -12.20
N GLU A 111 7.35 -18.69 -10.92
CA GLU A 111 8.63 -18.20 -10.42
C GLU A 111 9.80 -19.11 -10.87
N ALA A 112 9.66 -20.42 -10.70
CA ALA A 112 10.67 -21.40 -11.09
C ALA A 112 10.82 -21.48 -12.62
N ASP A 113 9.69 -21.49 -13.34
CA ASP A 113 9.65 -21.58 -14.80
C ASP A 113 10.34 -20.35 -15.44
N LEU A 114 10.09 -19.14 -14.92
CA LEU A 114 10.75 -17.94 -15.45
C LEU A 114 12.24 -17.91 -15.09
N ARG A 115 12.63 -18.36 -13.90
CA ARG A 115 14.05 -18.44 -13.51
C ARG A 115 14.87 -19.31 -14.47
N ALA A 116 14.26 -20.30 -15.11
CA ALA A 116 14.92 -21.18 -16.07
C ALA A 116 15.19 -20.53 -17.44
N VAL A 117 14.61 -19.36 -17.76
CA VAL A 117 14.83 -18.69 -19.06
C VAL A 117 16.29 -18.25 -19.20
N PRO A 118 17.01 -18.48 -20.32
CA PRO A 118 18.40 -18.03 -20.44
C PRO A 118 18.58 -16.51 -20.36
N ASP A 119 19.69 -16.03 -19.78
CA ASP A 119 19.98 -14.58 -19.66
C ASP A 119 20.01 -13.88 -21.03
N GLU A 120 20.58 -14.54 -22.03
CA GLU A 120 20.69 -14.03 -23.41
C GLU A 120 19.30 -13.77 -23.99
N THR A 121 18.34 -14.63 -23.65
CA THR A 121 16.94 -14.49 -24.09
C THR A 121 16.28 -13.31 -23.42
N LEU A 122 16.45 -13.14 -22.10
CA LEU A 122 15.94 -11.98 -21.36
C LEU A 122 16.56 -10.67 -21.86
N TRP A 123 17.87 -10.65 -22.09
CA TRP A 123 18.58 -9.47 -22.56
C TRP A 123 18.15 -9.07 -23.99
N ALA A 124 18.05 -10.03 -24.90
CA ALA A 124 17.57 -9.80 -26.26
C ALA A 124 16.12 -9.28 -26.26
N PHE A 125 15.25 -9.88 -25.42
CA PHE A 125 13.88 -9.42 -25.21
C PHE A 125 13.83 -7.96 -24.76
N ARG A 126 14.59 -7.58 -23.73
CA ARG A 126 14.62 -6.20 -23.22
C ARG A 126 15.22 -5.21 -24.22
N GLY A 127 16.26 -5.60 -24.95
CA GLY A 127 16.84 -4.78 -26.01
C GLY A 127 15.83 -4.47 -27.13
N ALA A 128 15.04 -5.47 -27.55
CA ALA A 128 13.98 -5.28 -28.54
C ALA A 128 12.85 -4.38 -28.02
N ALA A 129 12.41 -4.59 -26.77
CA ALA A 129 11.37 -3.78 -26.14
C ALA A 129 11.76 -2.30 -26.01
N ARG A 130 13.01 -2.02 -25.63
CA ARG A 130 13.56 -0.66 -25.55
C ARG A 130 13.64 0.01 -26.91
N ARG A 131 14.11 -0.71 -27.94
CA ARG A 131 14.16 -0.20 -29.32
C ARG A 131 12.76 0.16 -29.81
N HIS A 132 11.79 -0.72 -29.59
CA HIS A 132 10.40 -0.46 -29.93
C HIS A 132 9.87 0.81 -29.25
N LEU A 133 10.11 0.96 -27.94
CA LEU A 133 9.72 2.17 -27.21
C LEU A 133 10.36 3.43 -27.82
N VAL A 134 11.67 3.43 -28.06
CA VAL A 134 12.36 4.58 -28.66
C VAL A 134 11.72 5.00 -29.99
N ASP A 135 11.42 4.04 -30.86
CA ASP A 135 10.78 4.33 -32.15
C ASP A 135 9.37 4.92 -31.97
N ARG A 136 8.57 4.38 -31.03
CA ARG A 136 7.25 4.93 -30.69
C ARG A 136 7.35 6.36 -30.16
N LEU A 137 8.32 6.62 -29.27
CA LEU A 137 8.53 7.94 -28.68
C LEU A 137 8.96 8.97 -29.71
N ARG A 138 9.80 8.61 -30.68
CA ARG A 138 10.19 9.50 -31.80
C ARG A 138 8.96 9.95 -32.59
N VAL A 139 8.07 9.02 -32.94
CA VAL A 139 6.81 9.32 -33.64
C VAL A 139 5.90 10.22 -32.78
N ARG A 140 5.74 9.90 -31.49
CA ARG A 140 4.88 10.67 -30.57
C ARG A 140 5.40 12.09 -30.38
N MET A 141 6.71 12.25 -30.22
CA MET A 141 7.36 13.56 -30.10
C MET A 141 7.25 14.38 -31.38
N ALA A 142 7.36 13.76 -32.55
CA ALA A 142 7.14 14.42 -33.84
C ALA A 142 5.70 14.97 -33.95
N ALA A 143 4.70 14.14 -33.61
CA ALA A 143 3.30 14.54 -33.59
C ALA A 143 3.03 15.68 -32.59
N GLN A 144 3.56 15.55 -31.36
CA GLN A 144 3.43 16.59 -30.32
C GLN A 144 4.02 17.93 -30.77
N ARG A 145 5.21 17.93 -31.38
CA ARG A 145 5.83 19.15 -31.91
C ARG A 145 5.02 19.76 -33.06
N GLY A 146 4.46 18.94 -33.94
CA GLY A 146 3.59 19.40 -35.02
C GLY A 146 2.36 20.15 -34.50
N VAL A 147 1.67 19.58 -33.50
CA VAL A 147 0.50 20.23 -32.85
C VAL A 147 0.89 21.52 -32.14
N GLN A 148 2.10 21.61 -31.59
CA GLN A 148 2.62 22.81 -30.94
C GLN A 148 3.10 23.90 -31.92
N GLY A 149 2.92 23.71 -33.24
CA GLY A 149 3.36 24.65 -34.26
C GLY A 149 4.87 24.65 -34.51
N GLY A 150 5.56 23.56 -34.15
CA GLY A 150 6.99 23.39 -34.46
C GLY A 150 7.25 23.34 -35.97
N GLY A 151 8.31 23.99 -36.43
CA GLY A 151 8.71 23.97 -37.84
C GLY A 151 9.12 22.57 -38.33
N SER A 152 9.13 22.37 -39.64
CA SER A 152 9.44 21.07 -40.29
C SER A 152 10.77 20.47 -39.79
N GLU A 153 11.82 21.27 -39.65
CA GLU A 153 13.12 20.83 -39.14
C GLU A 153 13.05 20.30 -37.70
N ALA A 154 12.28 20.96 -36.84
CA ALA A 154 12.12 20.54 -35.45
C ALA A 154 11.33 19.22 -35.34
N VAL A 155 10.41 18.96 -36.25
CA VAL A 155 9.67 17.69 -36.35
C VAL A 155 10.58 16.58 -36.91
N GLN A 156 11.37 16.87 -37.94
CA GLN A 156 12.34 15.91 -38.51
C GLN A 156 13.43 15.52 -37.51
N ALA A 157 13.91 16.48 -36.71
CA ALA A 157 14.87 16.22 -35.65
C ALA A 157 14.36 15.21 -34.59
N CYS A 158 13.05 14.99 -34.49
CA CYS A 158 12.50 13.97 -33.60
C CYS A 158 12.92 12.55 -33.97
N ALA A 159 13.24 12.28 -35.24
CA ALA A 159 13.70 10.97 -35.71
C ALA A 159 15.05 10.55 -35.09
N CYS A 160 15.83 11.52 -34.59
CA CYS A 160 17.13 11.30 -33.94
C CYS A 160 17.08 11.40 -32.41
N LEU A 161 15.88 11.53 -31.81
CA LEU A 161 15.74 11.56 -30.35
C LEU A 161 15.98 10.19 -29.76
N LEU A 162 16.67 10.14 -28.62
CA LEU A 162 16.95 8.93 -27.86
C LEU A 162 17.77 7.90 -28.65
N ASP A 163 18.45 7.04 -27.93
CA ASP A 163 19.26 5.95 -28.46
C ASP A 163 18.72 4.61 -27.92
N PRO A 164 18.33 3.66 -28.79
CA PRO A 164 17.91 2.32 -28.38
C PRO A 164 18.93 1.53 -27.55
N ASP A 165 20.22 1.89 -27.60
CA ASP A 165 21.27 1.18 -26.88
C ASP A 165 21.67 1.90 -25.57
N SER A 166 21.01 3.02 -25.25
CA SER A 166 21.20 3.78 -24.01
C SER A 166 20.23 3.36 -22.90
N LEU A 167 20.66 3.44 -21.63
CA LEU A 167 19.82 3.14 -20.47
C LEU A 167 18.65 4.13 -20.42
N THR A 168 17.43 3.61 -20.49
CA THR A 168 16.20 4.41 -20.53
C THR A 168 15.51 4.43 -19.17
N LEU A 169 15.64 5.58 -18.48
CA LEU A 169 14.91 5.86 -17.24
C LEU A 169 13.51 6.37 -17.56
N GLY A 170 12.51 5.84 -16.87
CA GLY A 170 11.10 6.20 -17.01
C GLY A 170 10.52 6.82 -15.75
N PHE A 171 9.79 7.91 -15.92
CA PHE A 171 8.98 8.52 -14.87
C PHE A 171 7.64 8.97 -15.46
N ALA A 172 6.52 8.33 -15.09
CA ALA A 172 5.22 8.88 -15.45
C ALA A 172 4.12 8.73 -14.41
N ARG A 173 3.57 9.86 -13.97
CA ARG A 173 2.46 9.91 -13.01
C ARG A 173 1.82 11.29 -12.95
N ARG A 174 0.74 11.40 -12.18
CA ARG A 174 0.20 12.70 -11.79
C ARG A 174 1.29 13.53 -11.11
N PHE A 175 1.43 14.79 -11.52
CA PHE A 175 2.33 15.75 -10.89
C PHE A 175 1.64 16.33 -9.65
N ALA A 176 2.20 16.01 -8.48
CA ALA A 176 1.74 16.46 -7.17
C ALA A 176 2.96 16.56 -6.23
N ALA A 177 2.86 17.42 -5.22
CA ALA A 177 3.96 17.74 -4.29
C ALA A 177 4.58 16.50 -3.63
N TYR A 178 3.75 15.68 -2.98
CA TYR A 178 4.19 14.48 -2.26
C TYR A 178 4.83 13.44 -3.20
N LYS A 179 4.55 13.49 -4.50
CA LYS A 179 5.16 12.62 -5.52
C LYS A 179 6.56 13.08 -5.93
N ARG A 180 7.01 14.26 -5.52
CA ARG A 180 8.37 14.79 -5.79
C ARG A 180 8.88 14.46 -7.20
N PRO A 181 8.10 14.70 -8.27
CA PRO A 181 8.50 14.38 -9.64
C PRO A 181 9.76 15.14 -10.07
N ASN A 182 10.13 16.20 -9.35
CA ASN A 182 11.29 17.04 -9.58
C ASN A 182 12.46 16.71 -8.64
N LEU A 183 12.47 15.58 -7.92
CA LEU A 183 13.59 15.25 -7.02
C LEU A 183 14.94 15.26 -7.76
N LEU A 184 14.98 14.73 -8.98
CA LEU A 184 16.15 14.81 -9.86
C LEU A 184 16.55 16.26 -10.20
N LEU A 185 15.58 17.17 -10.35
CA LEU A 185 15.83 18.59 -10.63
C LEU A 185 16.32 19.39 -9.44
N LYS A 186 16.41 18.80 -8.23
CA LYS A 186 17.04 19.46 -7.07
C LYS A 186 18.54 19.70 -7.29
N ASP A 187 19.20 18.85 -8.09
CA ASP A 187 20.59 19.06 -8.55
C ASP A 187 20.64 18.90 -10.08
N PRO A 188 20.22 19.93 -10.84
CA PRO A 188 20.08 19.82 -12.29
C PRO A 188 21.44 19.66 -12.99
N GLU A 189 22.52 20.18 -12.42
CA GLU A 189 23.86 20.02 -13.00
C GLU A 189 24.39 18.59 -12.83
N ARG A 190 24.08 17.93 -11.71
CA ARG A 190 24.37 16.49 -11.55
C ARG A 190 23.53 15.65 -12.52
N LEU A 191 22.27 16.01 -12.75
CA LEU A 191 21.45 15.37 -13.79
C LEU A 191 22.10 15.50 -15.17
N VAL A 192 22.53 16.70 -15.56
CA VAL A 192 23.22 16.91 -16.84
C VAL A 192 24.46 16.02 -16.94
N ARG A 193 25.32 16.03 -15.91
CA ARG A 193 26.53 15.18 -15.88
C ARG A 193 26.21 13.70 -16.05
N LEU A 194 25.13 13.20 -15.44
CA LEU A 194 24.68 11.82 -15.59
C LEU A 194 24.24 11.52 -17.04
N LEU A 195 23.43 12.40 -17.62
CA LEU A 195 22.86 12.22 -18.96
C LEU A 195 23.91 12.29 -20.08
N VAL A 196 24.91 13.16 -19.96
CA VAL A 196 25.90 13.42 -21.02
C VAL A 196 27.13 12.51 -20.98
N ARG A 197 27.19 11.53 -20.05
CA ARG A 197 28.27 10.53 -20.03
C ARG A 197 28.31 9.78 -21.36
N ARG A 198 29.50 9.73 -21.99
CA ARG A 198 29.67 9.10 -23.31
C ARG A 198 29.78 7.58 -23.24
N GLU A 199 30.46 7.06 -22.23
CA GLU A 199 30.72 5.62 -22.08
C GLU A 199 29.53 4.86 -21.51
N GLN A 200 28.66 5.56 -20.76
CA GLN A 200 27.49 5.00 -20.09
C GLN A 200 26.30 5.96 -20.28
N PRO A 201 25.76 6.09 -21.50
CA PRO A 201 24.77 7.11 -21.82
C PRO A 201 23.42 6.85 -21.16
N VAL A 202 22.92 7.83 -20.41
CA VAL A 202 21.59 7.75 -19.77
C VAL A 202 20.62 8.67 -20.50
N GLN A 203 19.39 8.19 -20.68
CA GLN A 203 18.29 8.99 -21.20
C GLN A 203 17.06 8.89 -20.29
N LEU A 204 16.21 9.93 -20.32
CA LEU A 204 15.10 10.09 -19.39
C LEU A 204 13.81 10.41 -20.14
N VAL A 205 12.78 9.61 -19.90
CA VAL A 205 11.45 9.77 -20.46
C VAL A 205 10.48 10.14 -19.35
N ILE A 206 9.87 11.32 -19.47
CA ILE A 206 8.94 11.86 -18.48
C ILE A 206 7.56 12.03 -19.11
N ALA A 207 6.51 11.65 -18.39
CA ALA A 207 5.15 11.98 -18.78
C ALA A 207 4.27 12.28 -17.56
N GLY A 208 3.26 13.12 -17.72
CA GLY A 208 2.30 13.34 -16.65
C GLY A 208 1.41 14.55 -16.85
N LYS A 209 0.46 14.68 -15.92
CA LYS A 209 -0.53 15.76 -15.87
C LYS A 209 -0.62 16.29 -14.45
N ALA A 210 -0.85 17.59 -14.32
CA ALA A 210 -1.27 18.22 -13.08
C ALA A 210 -2.78 18.46 -13.12
N HIS A 211 -3.44 18.46 -11.96
CA HIS A 211 -4.85 18.84 -11.90
C HIS A 211 -5.02 20.31 -12.32
N PRO A 212 -6.11 20.71 -13.02
CA PRO A 212 -6.29 22.09 -13.47
C PRO A 212 -6.27 23.14 -12.34
N GLN A 213 -6.57 22.74 -11.10
CA GLN A 213 -6.54 23.62 -9.92
C GLN A 213 -5.27 23.45 -9.05
N ASP A 214 -4.35 22.56 -9.42
CA ASP A 214 -3.12 22.28 -8.67
C ASP A 214 -1.97 23.15 -9.18
N ALA A 215 -1.81 24.32 -8.55
CA ALA A 215 -0.80 25.30 -8.95
C ALA A 215 0.64 24.77 -8.76
N GLU A 216 0.87 23.99 -7.71
CA GLU A 216 2.17 23.38 -7.41
C GLU A 216 2.52 22.30 -8.45
N GLY A 217 1.58 21.41 -8.76
CA GLY A 217 1.72 20.43 -9.84
C GLY A 217 2.06 21.07 -11.19
N LYS A 218 1.45 22.22 -11.51
CA LYS A 218 1.77 22.98 -12.73
C LYS A 218 3.16 23.61 -12.70
N ALA A 219 3.62 24.10 -11.54
CA ALA A 219 4.97 24.63 -11.38
C ALA A 219 6.02 23.54 -11.64
N LEU A 220 5.82 22.34 -11.10
CA LEU A 220 6.66 21.17 -11.34
C LEU A 220 6.77 20.80 -12.83
N ILE A 221 5.66 20.88 -13.58
CA ILE A 221 5.68 20.68 -15.05
C ILE A 221 6.50 21.77 -15.75
N ARG A 222 6.41 23.03 -15.30
CA ARG A 222 7.19 24.14 -15.89
C ARG A 222 8.69 23.97 -15.65
N GLU A 223 9.10 23.51 -14.47
CA GLU A 223 10.51 23.19 -14.15
C GLU A 223 11.07 22.16 -15.14
N TRP A 224 10.36 21.05 -15.33
CA TRP A 224 10.75 20.03 -16.30
C TRP A 224 10.74 20.54 -17.74
N ALA A 225 9.73 21.32 -18.13
CA ALA A 225 9.67 21.91 -19.45
C ALA A 225 10.84 22.87 -19.71
N ALA A 226 11.29 23.60 -18.70
CA ALA A 226 12.48 24.45 -18.79
C ALA A 226 13.77 23.62 -18.90
N PHE A 227 13.91 22.57 -18.08
CA PHE A 227 15.08 21.70 -18.09
C PHE A 227 15.25 20.97 -19.44
N VAL A 228 14.18 20.39 -19.98
CA VAL A 228 14.17 19.66 -21.27
C VAL A 228 14.57 20.55 -22.46
N ARG A 229 14.42 21.88 -22.34
CA ARG A 229 14.85 22.84 -23.37
C ARG A 229 16.33 23.21 -23.30
N ARG A 230 17.09 22.78 -22.29
CA ARG A 230 18.52 23.10 -22.23
C ARG A 230 19.25 22.41 -23.39
N PRO A 231 20.16 23.11 -24.10
CA PRO A 231 20.90 22.53 -25.23
C PRO A 231 21.78 21.33 -24.86
N ASP A 232 22.30 21.30 -23.63
CA ASP A 232 23.22 20.27 -23.13
C ASP A 232 22.54 18.92 -22.82
N VAL A 233 21.22 18.88 -22.69
CA VAL A 233 20.44 17.64 -22.50
C VAL A 233 19.53 17.31 -23.69
N GLN A 234 19.62 18.09 -24.77
CA GLN A 234 18.79 17.92 -25.96
C GLN A 234 18.98 16.50 -26.54
N GLY A 235 17.86 15.84 -26.83
CA GLY A 235 17.86 14.48 -27.38
C GLY A 235 17.98 13.36 -26.35
N ARG A 236 18.29 13.68 -25.08
CA ARG A 236 18.44 12.71 -23.99
C ARG A 236 17.30 12.73 -23.01
N VAL A 237 16.58 13.85 -22.91
CA VAL A 237 15.41 13.99 -22.05
C VAL A 237 14.22 14.38 -22.90
N ILE A 238 13.10 13.67 -22.75
CA ILE A 238 11.84 14.03 -23.38
C ILE A 238 10.72 14.16 -22.35
N PHE A 239 9.83 15.11 -22.60
CA PHE A 239 8.60 15.30 -21.84
C PHE A 239 7.40 15.08 -22.76
N LEU A 240 6.60 14.07 -22.45
CA LEU A 240 5.42 13.67 -23.20
C LEU A 240 4.17 14.25 -22.52
N ALA A 241 3.45 15.06 -23.28
CA ALA A 241 2.17 15.58 -22.87
C ALA A 241 1.10 14.47 -22.92
N ASP A 242 -0.02 14.76 -22.26
CA ASP A 242 -1.25 13.97 -22.34
C ASP A 242 -1.12 12.50 -21.90
N TYR A 243 -0.41 12.24 -20.80
CA TYR A 243 -0.31 10.90 -20.22
C TYR A 243 -1.68 10.25 -19.99
N ASP A 244 -1.89 9.10 -20.63
CA ASP A 244 -3.10 8.29 -20.66
C ASP A 244 -2.74 6.80 -20.61
N LEU A 245 -3.73 5.91 -20.75
CA LEU A 245 -3.49 4.46 -20.70
C LEU A 245 -2.62 3.97 -21.86
N ALA A 246 -2.81 4.50 -23.07
CA ALA A 246 -2.03 4.11 -24.23
C ALA A 246 -0.55 4.50 -24.07
N LEU A 247 -0.26 5.71 -23.59
CA LEU A 247 1.12 6.10 -23.28
C LEU A 247 1.68 5.29 -22.12
N ALA A 248 0.89 5.02 -21.08
CA ALA A 248 1.32 4.19 -19.97
C ALA A 248 1.77 2.80 -20.45
N GLU A 249 0.99 2.18 -21.33
CA GLU A 249 1.30 0.89 -21.96
C GLU A 249 2.64 0.96 -22.73
N GLU A 250 2.81 1.93 -23.62
CA GLU A 250 4.06 2.10 -24.38
C GLU A 250 5.27 2.22 -23.44
N LEU A 251 5.18 3.09 -22.42
CA LEU A 251 6.27 3.32 -21.48
C LEU A 251 6.63 2.06 -20.68
N VAL A 252 5.66 1.42 -20.03
CA VAL A 252 5.95 0.29 -19.13
C VAL A 252 6.48 -0.94 -19.85
N GLN A 253 6.22 -1.04 -21.16
CA GLN A 253 6.74 -2.12 -22.00
C GLN A 253 8.24 -1.97 -22.31
N GLY A 254 8.76 -0.74 -22.46
CA GLY A 254 10.12 -0.53 -22.96
C GLY A 254 11.12 0.16 -22.05
N VAL A 255 10.68 0.82 -20.97
CA VAL A 255 11.60 1.47 -20.00
C VAL A 255 12.45 0.44 -19.26
N ASP A 256 13.73 0.73 -19.06
CA ASP A 256 14.65 -0.18 -18.35
C ASP A 256 14.51 -0.04 -16.83
N LEU A 257 14.42 1.21 -16.35
CA LEU A 257 14.26 1.52 -14.94
C LEU A 257 13.12 2.51 -14.74
N TRP A 258 12.16 2.12 -13.91
CA TRP A 258 11.07 2.96 -13.48
C TRP A 258 11.39 3.62 -12.14
N ILE A 259 11.41 4.96 -12.11
CA ILE A 259 11.77 5.73 -10.93
C ILE A 259 10.50 6.28 -10.25
N ASN A 260 10.38 6.06 -8.94
CA ASN A 260 9.35 6.71 -8.13
C ASN A 260 9.97 7.30 -6.86
N THR A 261 9.63 8.54 -6.53
CA THR A 261 10.21 9.25 -5.38
C THR A 261 9.13 9.83 -4.47
N PRO A 262 8.04 9.09 -4.15
CA PRO A 262 7.03 9.63 -3.23
C PRO A 262 7.66 9.91 -1.86
N ARG A 263 7.07 10.82 -1.11
CA ARG A 263 7.42 11.07 0.28
C ARG A 263 6.71 10.05 1.17
N ARG A 264 7.45 9.30 1.98
CA ARG A 264 6.87 8.37 2.95
C ARG A 264 6.09 9.12 4.05
N PRO A 265 4.90 8.64 4.49
CA PRO A 265 4.15 7.47 4.03
C PRO A 265 2.96 7.84 3.09
N TRP A 266 3.14 8.81 2.20
CA TRP A 266 2.03 9.45 1.47
C TRP A 266 1.60 8.70 0.20
N GLU A 267 2.36 7.69 -0.25
CA GLU A 267 1.91 6.79 -1.31
C GLU A 267 1.24 5.56 -0.71
N ALA A 268 -0.10 5.49 -0.81
CA ALA A 268 -0.86 4.35 -0.30
C ALA A 268 -0.43 2.99 -0.88
N SER A 269 -0.03 2.95 -2.14
CA SER A 269 0.47 1.73 -2.80
C SER A 269 1.35 2.11 -3.98
N GLY A 270 0.74 2.44 -5.13
CA GLY A 270 1.43 2.84 -6.35
C GLY A 270 1.53 1.72 -7.39
N THR A 271 0.55 1.61 -8.28
CA THR A 271 0.46 0.48 -9.23
C THR A 271 1.32 0.64 -10.49
N SER A 272 1.89 1.81 -10.77
CA SER A 272 2.71 2.03 -11.98
C SER A 272 3.97 1.17 -12.02
N GLY A 273 4.64 1.00 -10.87
CA GLY A 273 5.82 0.13 -10.75
C GLY A 273 5.50 -1.36 -10.88
N MET A 274 4.26 -1.76 -10.60
CA MET A 274 3.81 -3.16 -10.79
C MET A 274 3.67 -3.52 -12.27
N LYS A 275 3.30 -2.55 -13.12
CA LYS A 275 3.08 -2.76 -14.57
C LYS A 275 4.37 -3.05 -15.34
N VAL A 276 5.50 -2.53 -14.86
CA VAL A 276 6.80 -2.76 -15.52
C VAL A 276 7.33 -4.18 -15.29
N LEU A 277 6.85 -4.87 -14.25
CA LEU A 277 7.34 -6.17 -13.82
C LEU A 277 7.21 -7.23 -14.92
N VAL A 278 6.02 -7.41 -15.48
CA VAL A 278 5.79 -8.43 -16.53
C VAL A 278 6.62 -8.18 -17.79
N ASN A 279 6.99 -6.92 -18.04
CA ASN A 279 7.79 -6.53 -19.19
C ASN A 279 9.30 -6.61 -18.91
N GLY A 280 9.73 -6.89 -17.68
CA GLY A 280 11.15 -6.95 -17.31
C GLY A 280 11.84 -5.58 -17.16
N GLY A 281 11.06 -4.53 -16.89
CA GLY A 281 11.60 -3.28 -16.35
C GLY A 281 11.89 -3.42 -14.86
N LEU A 282 12.91 -2.72 -14.37
CA LEU A 282 13.27 -2.66 -12.96
C LEU A 282 12.67 -1.43 -12.28
N ASN A 283 12.63 -1.45 -10.95
CA ASN A 283 12.17 -0.32 -10.15
C ASN A 283 13.30 0.25 -9.28
N LEU A 284 13.34 1.57 -9.17
CA LEU A 284 14.03 2.31 -8.11
C LEU A 284 12.99 3.20 -7.44
N SER A 285 12.69 2.93 -6.17
CA SER A 285 11.64 3.66 -5.48
C SER A 285 11.95 3.89 -4.01
N GLU A 286 11.37 4.96 -3.44
CA GLU A 286 11.25 5.11 -1.99
C GLU A 286 10.61 3.88 -1.36
N LEU A 287 11.09 3.48 -0.17
CA LEU A 287 10.47 2.46 0.69
C LEU A 287 9.12 2.96 1.24
N ASP A 288 8.16 3.14 0.35
CA ASP A 288 6.79 3.56 0.63
C ASP A 288 5.80 2.75 -0.21
N GLY A 289 4.53 2.77 0.18
CA GLY A 289 3.44 2.06 -0.49
C GLY A 289 3.76 0.58 -0.75
N TRP A 290 3.60 0.13 -2.00
CA TRP A 290 3.86 -1.25 -2.38
C TRP A 290 5.34 -1.62 -2.36
N TRP A 291 6.24 -0.65 -2.56
CA TRP A 291 7.66 -0.95 -2.67
C TRP A 291 8.27 -1.31 -1.32
N ALA A 292 7.73 -0.76 -0.23
CA ALA A 292 8.12 -1.10 1.14
C ALA A 292 7.95 -2.59 1.48
N GLU A 293 7.01 -3.28 0.83
CA GLU A 293 6.77 -4.74 1.02
C GLU A 293 7.30 -5.60 -0.13
N ALA A 294 7.58 -5.01 -1.30
CA ALA A 294 8.10 -5.70 -2.47
C ALA A 294 9.63 -5.75 -2.52
N TYR A 295 10.31 -4.75 -1.94
CA TYR A 295 11.74 -4.55 -2.14
C TYR A 295 12.58 -5.68 -1.55
N ALA A 296 13.53 -6.12 -2.36
CA ALA A 296 14.71 -6.86 -1.97
C ALA A 296 15.89 -6.42 -2.87
N PRO A 297 17.16 -6.55 -2.42
CA PRO A 297 18.32 -6.06 -3.18
C PRO A 297 18.47 -6.68 -4.59
N ASP A 298 17.91 -7.86 -4.78
CA ASP A 298 17.97 -8.64 -6.02
C ASP A 298 16.81 -8.35 -7.00
N VAL A 299 15.84 -7.49 -6.65
CA VAL A 299 14.69 -7.15 -7.54
C VAL A 299 14.64 -5.69 -7.97
N GLY A 300 15.49 -4.84 -7.41
CA GLY A 300 15.50 -3.39 -7.71
C GLY A 300 16.38 -2.60 -6.76
N TRP A 301 16.08 -1.32 -6.63
CA TRP A 301 16.76 -0.40 -5.71
C TRP A 301 15.75 0.34 -4.83
N ALA A 302 16.19 0.73 -3.65
CA ALA A 302 15.37 1.43 -2.67
C ALA A 302 15.98 2.78 -2.29
N LEU A 303 15.12 3.76 -2.06
CA LEU A 303 15.43 5.03 -1.40
C LEU A 303 14.80 5.07 -0.01
N GLY A 304 15.32 5.95 0.84
CA GLY A 304 14.83 6.19 2.18
C GLY A 304 15.42 5.25 3.24
N ASP A 305 15.26 5.64 4.49
CA ASP A 305 15.67 4.87 5.68
C ASP A 305 14.49 4.11 6.31
N GLY A 306 13.33 4.14 5.66
CA GLY A 306 12.09 3.56 6.15
C GLY A 306 11.41 4.34 7.27
N ARG A 307 11.83 5.59 7.53
CA ARG A 307 11.23 6.47 8.55
C ARG A 307 10.46 7.61 7.92
N GLU A 308 9.65 8.28 8.74
CA GLU A 308 8.90 9.47 8.35
C GLU A 308 9.67 10.74 8.71
N HIS A 309 9.87 11.62 7.74
CA HIS A 309 10.63 12.87 7.91
C HIS A 309 9.78 14.13 7.62
N GLY A 310 8.46 13.95 7.47
CA GLY A 310 7.53 15.05 7.21
C GLY A 310 7.92 15.84 5.95
N THR A 311 7.84 17.17 6.01
CA THR A 311 8.14 18.05 4.87
C THR A 311 9.53 18.68 4.92
N ASP A 312 10.49 18.07 5.61
CA ASP A 312 11.84 18.61 5.78
C ASP A 312 12.60 18.76 4.44
N PRO A 313 12.94 19.99 4.01
CA PRO A 313 13.73 20.21 2.80
C PRO A 313 15.16 19.65 2.87
N ALA A 314 15.75 19.54 4.06
CA ALA A 314 17.09 18.97 4.23
C ALA A 314 17.07 17.46 3.92
N TRP A 315 16.00 16.77 4.32
CA TRP A 315 15.79 15.36 3.99
C TRP A 315 15.59 15.15 2.48
N ASP A 316 14.77 15.98 1.82
CA ASP A 316 14.63 15.94 0.35
C ASP A 316 15.99 16.09 -0.36
N TRP A 317 16.88 16.94 0.16
CA TRP A 317 18.24 17.08 -0.39
C TRP A 317 19.08 15.82 -0.14
N GLN A 318 19.04 15.24 1.05
CA GLN A 318 19.75 13.99 1.36
C GLN A 318 19.29 12.83 0.46
N GLU A 319 17.98 12.67 0.27
CA GLU A 319 17.40 11.66 -0.63
C GLU A 319 17.78 11.91 -2.09
N CYS A 320 17.80 13.17 -2.55
CA CYS A 320 18.32 13.52 -3.87
C CYS A 320 19.77 13.05 -4.04
N GLN A 321 20.64 13.31 -3.06
CA GLN A 321 22.03 12.87 -3.10
C GLN A 321 22.16 11.33 -3.05
N ALA A 322 21.29 10.65 -2.30
CA ALA A 322 21.23 9.19 -2.27
C ALA A 322 20.78 8.59 -3.62
N LEU A 323 19.75 9.16 -4.23
CA LEU A 323 19.28 8.80 -5.58
C LEU A 323 20.41 8.91 -6.60
N TYR A 324 21.16 10.00 -6.59
CA TYR A 324 22.29 10.13 -7.50
C TYR A 324 23.42 9.14 -7.24
N ARG A 325 23.76 8.85 -5.98
CA ARG A 325 24.76 7.81 -5.67
C ARG A 325 24.31 6.45 -6.20
N LEU A 326 23.07 6.03 -5.93
CA LEU A 326 22.52 4.78 -6.47
C LEU A 326 22.59 4.75 -8.00
N LEU A 327 22.19 5.83 -8.66
CA LEU A 327 22.23 5.91 -10.12
C LEU A 327 23.66 5.79 -10.65
N GLU A 328 24.60 6.55 -10.09
CA GLU A 328 25.97 6.69 -10.59
C GLU A 328 26.87 5.51 -10.24
N GLU A 329 26.69 4.91 -9.07
CA GLU A 329 27.59 3.90 -8.49
C GLU A 329 27.07 2.46 -8.68
N GLU A 330 25.75 2.27 -8.80
CA GLU A 330 25.16 0.93 -8.88
C GLU A 330 24.35 0.71 -10.16
N VAL A 331 23.32 1.53 -10.42
CA VAL A 331 22.35 1.30 -11.49
C VAL A 331 23.00 1.40 -12.87
N VAL A 332 23.65 2.53 -13.15
CA VAL A 332 24.26 2.78 -14.46
C VAL A 332 25.40 1.79 -14.72
N PRO A 333 26.35 1.56 -13.79
CA PRO A 333 27.36 0.53 -13.97
C PRO A 333 26.78 -0.86 -14.23
N ALA A 334 25.79 -1.30 -13.44
CA ALA A 334 25.17 -2.61 -13.63
C ALA A 334 24.51 -2.77 -15.01
N PHE A 335 23.90 -1.70 -15.54
CA PHE A 335 23.34 -1.73 -16.89
C PHE A 335 24.42 -1.80 -17.97
N TYR A 336 25.65 -1.33 -17.75
CA TYR A 336 26.70 -1.20 -18.79
C TYR A 336 27.85 -2.21 -18.66
N GLU A 337 28.01 -2.87 -17.53
CA GLU A 337 28.97 -3.95 -17.35
C GLU A 337 28.56 -5.14 -18.23
N ARG A 338 29.45 -5.61 -19.10
CA ARG A 338 29.17 -6.66 -20.09
C ARG A 338 30.16 -7.80 -19.91
N ASP A 339 29.67 -9.03 -20.02
CA ASP A 339 30.54 -10.19 -20.18
C ASP A 339 31.10 -10.30 -21.61
N ALA A 340 31.87 -11.36 -21.88
CA ALA A 340 32.47 -11.63 -23.19
C ALA A 340 31.43 -11.82 -24.33
N HIS A 341 30.16 -12.07 -23.99
CA HIS A 341 29.06 -12.25 -24.93
C HIS A 341 28.18 -10.99 -25.07
N GLY A 342 28.54 -9.89 -24.40
CA GLY A 342 27.77 -8.65 -24.45
C GLY A 342 26.51 -8.67 -23.59
N VAL A 343 26.46 -9.51 -22.54
CA VAL A 343 25.31 -9.61 -21.61
C VAL A 343 25.66 -8.98 -20.26
N PRO A 344 24.84 -8.07 -19.72
CA PRO A 344 24.98 -7.59 -18.34
C PRO A 344 24.40 -8.57 -17.34
N ARG A 345 25.19 -9.57 -16.93
CA ARG A 345 24.73 -10.65 -16.03
C ARG A 345 24.08 -10.14 -14.75
N GLY A 346 24.70 -9.17 -14.08
CA GLY A 346 24.14 -8.59 -12.85
C GLY A 346 22.79 -7.89 -13.06
N TRP A 347 22.63 -7.14 -14.15
CA TRP A 347 21.36 -6.51 -14.51
C TRP A 347 20.29 -7.54 -14.87
N VAL A 348 20.63 -8.53 -15.70
CA VAL A 348 19.71 -9.55 -16.17
C VAL A 348 19.26 -10.45 -15.02
N ALA A 349 20.15 -10.78 -14.08
CA ALA A 349 19.78 -11.50 -12.86
C ALA A 349 18.74 -10.73 -12.04
N ARG A 350 18.89 -9.40 -11.91
CA ARG A 350 17.91 -8.55 -11.23
C ARG A 350 16.58 -8.47 -11.98
N VAL A 351 16.62 -8.39 -13.32
CA VAL A 351 15.42 -8.46 -14.18
C VAL A 351 14.69 -9.79 -13.96
N ARG A 352 15.42 -10.91 -13.99
CA ARG A 352 14.87 -12.25 -13.75
C ARG A 352 14.15 -12.33 -12.41
N GLU A 353 14.80 -11.96 -11.32
CA GLU A 353 14.22 -12.07 -9.98
C GLU A 353 13.02 -11.13 -9.81
N SER A 354 13.12 -9.89 -10.32
CA SER A 354 12.00 -8.95 -10.35
C SER A 354 10.79 -9.53 -11.09
N MET A 355 11.00 -10.05 -12.30
CA MET A 355 9.93 -10.64 -13.08
C MET A 355 9.35 -11.89 -12.40
N ALA A 356 10.20 -12.81 -11.94
CA ALA A 356 9.80 -14.12 -11.43
C ALA A 356 9.03 -14.02 -10.12
N ARG A 357 9.52 -13.21 -9.18
CA ARG A 357 8.94 -13.08 -7.84
C ARG A 357 7.78 -12.08 -7.83
N LEU A 358 7.99 -10.90 -8.41
CA LEU A 358 7.05 -9.79 -8.22
C LEU A 358 5.87 -9.84 -9.18
N THR A 359 6.01 -10.36 -10.42
CA THR A 359 4.89 -10.38 -11.37
C THR A 359 3.69 -11.19 -10.86
N PRO A 360 3.85 -12.44 -10.37
CA PRO A 360 2.74 -13.20 -9.82
C PRO A 360 2.20 -12.56 -8.53
N GLN A 361 3.10 -12.10 -7.66
CA GLN A 361 2.76 -11.50 -6.37
C GLN A 361 1.92 -10.23 -6.53
N PHE A 362 2.26 -9.33 -7.46
CA PHE A 362 1.55 -8.06 -7.67
C PHE A 362 0.55 -8.13 -8.84
N SER A 363 0.00 -9.31 -9.11
CA SER A 363 -1.09 -9.52 -10.06
C SER A 363 -2.47 -9.32 -9.42
N THR A 364 -3.45 -8.95 -10.25
CA THR A 364 -4.87 -8.92 -9.81
C THR A 364 -5.41 -10.29 -9.45
N ASN A 365 -4.82 -11.39 -9.96
CA ASN A 365 -5.23 -12.75 -9.60
C ASN A 365 -5.04 -12.97 -8.09
N ARG A 366 -3.87 -12.62 -7.58
CA ARG A 366 -3.55 -12.68 -6.15
C ARG A 366 -4.45 -11.74 -5.35
N MET A 367 -4.53 -10.47 -5.75
CA MET A 367 -5.33 -9.45 -5.06
C MET A 367 -6.82 -9.85 -4.95
N LEU A 368 -7.44 -10.30 -6.04
CA LEU A 368 -8.85 -10.69 -6.04
C LEU A 368 -9.09 -11.96 -5.23
N ARG A 369 -8.15 -12.91 -5.23
CA ARG A 369 -8.20 -14.10 -4.38
C ARG A 369 -8.18 -13.71 -2.90
N GLU A 370 -7.26 -12.85 -2.49
CA GLU A 370 -7.19 -12.33 -1.10
C GLU A 370 -8.49 -11.62 -0.70
N TYR A 371 -9.03 -10.73 -1.54
CA TYR A 371 -10.34 -10.11 -1.28
C TYR A 371 -11.45 -11.16 -1.12
N THR A 372 -11.47 -12.17 -1.99
CA THR A 372 -12.50 -13.20 -1.98
C THR A 372 -12.43 -14.05 -0.72
N GLU A 373 -11.24 -14.53 -0.37
CA GLU A 373 -11.01 -15.47 0.74
C GLU A 373 -11.03 -14.77 2.10
N ALA A 374 -10.44 -13.58 2.23
CA ALA A 374 -10.34 -12.89 3.52
C ALA A 374 -11.54 -11.98 3.83
N TYR A 375 -12.25 -11.47 2.82
CA TYR A 375 -13.35 -10.53 3.01
C TYR A 375 -14.68 -11.09 2.51
N TYR A 376 -14.84 -11.36 1.21
CA TYR A 376 -16.17 -11.62 0.65
C TYR A 376 -16.81 -12.93 1.13
N LEU A 377 -16.08 -14.05 1.10
CA LEU A 377 -16.61 -15.35 1.50
C LEU A 377 -16.96 -15.40 3.01
N PRO A 378 -16.10 -14.97 3.95
CA PRO A 378 -16.46 -14.95 5.36
C PRO A 378 -17.66 -14.03 5.64
N LEU A 379 -17.68 -12.83 5.05
CA LEU A 379 -18.75 -11.85 5.31
C LEU A 379 -20.10 -12.26 4.74
N ILE A 380 -20.15 -12.89 3.55
CA ILE A 380 -21.42 -13.40 3.01
C ILE A 380 -21.95 -14.58 3.83
N MET A 381 -21.07 -15.44 4.35
CA MET A 381 -21.45 -16.52 5.26
C MET A 381 -22.02 -15.96 6.57
N ASN A 382 -21.36 -14.96 7.16
CA ASN A 382 -21.85 -14.28 8.37
C ASN A 382 -23.20 -13.60 8.15
N CYS A 383 -23.37 -12.92 7.01
CA CYS A 383 -24.64 -12.29 6.65
C CYS A 383 -25.78 -13.32 6.53
N ARG A 384 -25.53 -14.44 5.83
CA ARG A 384 -26.50 -15.54 5.71
C ARG A 384 -26.84 -16.15 7.07
N LYS A 385 -25.83 -16.40 7.91
CA LYS A 385 -26.03 -16.93 9.27
C LYS A 385 -26.91 -16.00 10.11
N ARG A 386 -26.68 -14.69 10.05
CA ARG A 386 -27.45 -13.68 10.81
C ARG A 386 -28.88 -13.50 10.29
N ALA A 387 -29.10 -13.70 8.99
CA ALA A 387 -30.41 -13.57 8.36
C ALA A 387 -31.28 -14.84 8.46
N ALA A 388 -30.68 -16.00 8.77
CA ALA A 388 -31.39 -17.25 8.96
C ALA A 388 -32.43 -17.18 10.09
N ASP A 389 -33.39 -18.10 10.09
CA ASP A 389 -34.41 -18.26 11.13
C ASP A 389 -35.17 -16.96 11.47
N GLY A 390 -35.50 -16.17 10.45
CA GLY A 390 -36.19 -14.88 10.62
C GLY A 390 -35.35 -13.83 11.35
N GLY A 391 -34.02 -13.93 11.27
CA GLY A 391 -33.07 -12.99 11.87
C GLY A 391 -32.86 -13.20 13.37
N ALA A 392 -33.08 -14.40 13.90
CA ALA A 392 -32.97 -14.68 15.33
C ALA A 392 -31.60 -14.27 15.91
N LEU A 393 -30.50 -14.64 15.23
CA LEU A 393 -29.15 -14.23 15.61
C LEU A 393 -28.93 -12.70 15.49
N GLY A 394 -29.47 -12.07 14.44
CA GLY A 394 -29.40 -10.62 14.29
C GLY A 394 -30.09 -9.87 15.44
N LYS A 395 -31.25 -10.38 15.89
CA LYS A 395 -31.96 -9.85 17.06
C LYS A 395 -31.17 -10.06 18.35
N ALA A 396 -30.56 -11.23 18.53
CA ALA A 396 -29.71 -11.51 19.70
C ALA A 396 -28.51 -10.56 19.77
N LEU A 397 -27.84 -10.32 18.63
CA LEU A 397 -26.73 -9.35 18.55
C LEU A 397 -27.19 -7.91 18.86
N ALA A 398 -28.38 -7.51 18.39
CA ALA A 398 -28.93 -6.19 18.72
C ALA A 398 -29.21 -6.05 20.22
N GLN A 399 -29.84 -7.05 20.83
CA GLN A 399 -30.09 -7.09 22.28
C GLN A 399 -28.79 -7.08 23.09
N TRP A 400 -27.79 -7.85 22.66
CA TRP A 400 -26.45 -7.83 23.26
C TRP A 400 -25.83 -6.43 23.25
N ARG A 401 -25.92 -5.69 22.14
CA ARG A 401 -25.43 -4.30 22.05
C ARG A 401 -26.21 -3.35 22.95
N GLU A 402 -27.53 -3.51 23.08
CA GLU A 402 -28.36 -2.72 24.00
C GLU A 402 -27.99 -2.98 25.46
N MET A 403 -27.75 -4.24 25.83
CA MET A 403 -27.30 -4.61 27.18
C MET A 403 -25.92 -4.03 27.49
N LEU A 404 -24.98 -4.12 26.55
CA LEU A 404 -23.67 -3.48 26.68
C LEU A 404 -23.84 -1.97 26.91
N ALA A 405 -24.59 -1.27 26.07
CA ALA A 405 -24.76 0.18 26.20
C ALA A 405 -25.36 0.59 27.56
N ARG A 406 -26.25 -0.22 28.14
CA ARG A 406 -26.88 0.04 29.44
C ARG A 406 -25.92 -0.18 30.61
N HIS A 407 -25.17 -1.29 30.61
CA HIS A 407 -24.41 -1.74 31.77
C HIS A 407 -22.91 -1.39 31.70
N TRP A 408 -22.37 -1.05 30.52
CA TRP A 408 -20.94 -0.72 30.36
C TRP A 408 -20.42 0.38 31.31
N PRO A 409 -21.15 1.50 31.52
CA PRO A 409 -20.64 2.60 32.35
C PRO A 409 -20.44 2.26 33.83
N VAL A 410 -21.04 1.17 34.32
CA VAL A 410 -20.95 0.74 35.72
C VAL A 410 -20.02 -0.46 35.92
N LEU A 411 -19.48 -1.03 34.83
CA LEU A 411 -18.46 -2.07 34.92
C LEU A 411 -17.21 -1.50 35.59
N ARG A 412 -16.58 -2.32 36.43
CA ARG A 412 -15.35 -1.90 37.12
C ARG A 412 -14.49 -3.07 37.51
N PHE A 413 -13.20 -2.79 37.59
CA PHE A 413 -12.23 -3.66 38.24
C PHE A 413 -12.28 -3.49 39.77
N GLY A 414 -11.99 -4.59 40.47
CA GLY A 414 -11.70 -4.60 41.90
C GLY A 414 -10.20 -4.78 42.13
N ASN A 415 -9.85 -5.63 43.08
CA ASN A 415 -8.45 -5.94 43.35
C ASN A 415 -7.79 -6.69 42.17
N VAL A 416 -6.57 -6.28 41.83
CA VAL A 416 -5.67 -6.98 40.92
C VAL A 416 -4.50 -7.52 41.75
N ALA A 417 -4.35 -8.84 41.81
CA ALA A 417 -3.24 -9.49 42.46
C ALA A 417 -2.37 -10.18 41.40
N VAL A 418 -1.05 -10.11 41.59
CA VAL A 418 -0.07 -10.78 40.73
C VAL A 418 0.90 -11.56 41.59
N GLU A 419 1.08 -12.82 41.27
CA GLU A 419 2.07 -13.70 41.89
C GLU A 419 3.06 -14.17 40.80
N THR A 420 4.34 -14.19 41.12
CA THR A 420 5.38 -14.63 40.19
C THR A 420 6.10 -15.83 40.77
N GLU A 421 6.01 -16.96 40.07
CA GLU A 421 6.62 -18.23 40.47
C GLU A 421 7.03 -19.02 39.22
N ASP A 422 8.16 -19.72 39.29
CA ASP A 422 8.65 -20.59 38.22
C ASP A 422 8.70 -19.96 36.81
N GLY A 423 8.96 -18.65 36.74
CA GLY A 423 9.05 -17.91 35.47
C GLY A 423 7.70 -17.57 34.83
N VAL A 424 6.61 -17.59 35.60
CA VAL A 424 5.26 -17.25 35.16
C VAL A 424 4.67 -16.17 36.07
N HIS A 425 4.02 -15.17 35.48
CA HIS A 425 3.15 -14.24 36.19
C HIS A 425 1.72 -14.77 36.20
N ARG A 426 1.15 -14.98 37.38
CA ARG A 426 -0.25 -15.37 37.58
C ARG A 426 -1.03 -14.16 38.06
N PHE A 427 -2.00 -13.72 37.27
CA PHE A 427 -2.89 -12.62 37.61
C PHE A 427 -4.22 -13.15 38.15
N ALA A 428 -4.71 -12.54 39.21
CA ALA A 428 -6.08 -12.72 39.71
C ALA A 428 -6.76 -11.35 39.79
N VAL A 429 -7.80 -11.15 38.99
CA VAL A 429 -8.45 -9.86 38.77
C VAL A 429 -9.92 -9.95 39.16
N GLN A 430 -10.35 -9.15 40.12
CA GLN A 430 -11.76 -9.03 40.46
C GLN A 430 -12.48 -8.14 39.44
N VAL A 431 -13.61 -8.60 38.93
CA VAL A 431 -14.40 -7.87 37.93
C VAL A 431 -15.87 -7.84 38.36
N TYR A 432 -16.48 -6.67 38.28
CA TYR A 432 -17.89 -6.44 38.60
C TYR A 432 -18.64 -6.09 37.32
N LEU A 433 -19.61 -6.92 36.94
CA LEU A 433 -20.31 -6.81 35.65
C LEU A 433 -21.74 -6.28 35.74
N ASP A 434 -22.18 -5.85 36.92
CA ASP A 434 -23.56 -5.40 37.16
C ASP A 434 -24.58 -6.47 36.75
N GLU A 435 -25.60 -6.17 35.94
CA GLU A 435 -26.55 -7.17 35.43
C GLU A 435 -26.14 -7.76 34.07
N LEU A 436 -24.94 -7.46 33.57
CA LEU A 436 -24.46 -7.99 32.30
C LEU A 436 -24.12 -9.48 32.42
N ASP A 437 -24.57 -10.28 31.45
CA ASP A 437 -24.15 -11.68 31.31
C ASP A 437 -22.61 -11.72 31.19
N PRO A 438 -21.90 -12.46 32.06
CA PRO A 438 -20.45 -12.53 31.97
C PRO A 438 -19.93 -13.17 30.68
N GLY A 439 -20.79 -13.87 29.91
CA GLY A 439 -20.48 -14.33 28.56
C GLY A 439 -20.53 -13.25 27.48
N ALA A 440 -21.07 -12.06 27.78
CA ALA A 440 -21.17 -10.92 26.86
C ALA A 440 -19.87 -10.10 26.76
N VAL A 441 -18.84 -10.45 27.55
CA VAL A 441 -17.53 -9.79 27.61
C VAL A 441 -16.40 -10.82 27.70
N ARG A 442 -15.19 -10.38 27.39
CA ARG A 442 -13.94 -11.06 27.75
C ARG A 442 -13.12 -10.17 28.65
N VAL A 443 -12.44 -10.78 29.61
CA VAL A 443 -11.41 -10.14 30.41
C VAL A 443 -10.08 -10.64 29.87
N GLU A 444 -9.18 -9.72 29.55
CA GLU A 444 -7.90 -10.03 28.91
C GLU A 444 -6.76 -9.35 29.66
N LEU A 445 -5.59 -9.98 29.71
CA LEU A 445 -4.33 -9.30 29.99
C LEU A 445 -3.73 -8.83 28.68
N TYR A 446 -3.38 -7.56 28.61
CA TYR A 446 -2.79 -6.96 27.43
C TYR A 446 -1.46 -6.31 27.78
N ALA A 447 -0.44 -6.54 26.97
CA ALA A 447 0.83 -5.80 27.01
C ALA A 447 1.20 -5.34 25.60
N ASP A 448 1.60 -4.07 25.48
CA ASP A 448 2.11 -3.52 24.22
C ASP A 448 3.40 -4.24 23.77
N GLY A 449 3.66 -4.21 22.47
CA GLY A 449 4.82 -4.86 21.85
C GLY A 449 4.60 -5.14 20.37
N ASP A 450 5.61 -5.73 19.72
CA ASP A 450 5.52 -6.21 18.34
C ASP A 450 6.01 -7.67 18.28
N PRO A 451 5.09 -8.66 18.33
CA PRO A 451 3.63 -8.54 18.48
C PRO A 451 3.20 -8.20 19.93
N PRO A 452 1.99 -7.62 20.12
CA PRO A 452 1.43 -7.41 21.45
C PRO A 452 1.01 -8.75 22.08
N VAL A 453 1.03 -8.80 23.42
CA VAL A 453 0.52 -9.95 24.18
C VAL A 453 -0.95 -9.75 24.51
N ARG A 454 -1.76 -10.78 24.29
CA ARG A 454 -3.21 -10.81 24.51
C ARG A 454 -3.59 -12.15 25.10
N GLU A 455 -3.78 -12.20 26.40
CA GLU A 455 -4.14 -13.43 27.10
C GLU A 455 -5.57 -13.34 27.61
N VAL A 456 -6.44 -14.27 27.21
CA VAL A 456 -7.83 -14.30 27.69
C VAL A 456 -7.84 -14.93 29.07
N MET A 457 -8.36 -14.20 30.06
CA MET A 457 -8.45 -14.68 31.44
C MET A 457 -9.64 -15.62 31.62
N GLU A 458 -9.44 -16.69 32.38
CA GLU A 458 -10.47 -17.64 32.76
C GLU A 458 -11.34 -17.07 33.87
N ARG A 459 -12.67 -17.18 33.71
CA ARG A 459 -13.62 -16.79 34.76
C ARG A 459 -13.66 -17.87 35.84
N GLY A 460 -13.19 -17.52 37.03
CA GLY A 460 -13.21 -18.35 38.23
C GLY A 460 -14.45 -18.13 39.11
N GLU A 461 -14.22 -18.14 40.42
CA GLU A 461 -15.27 -18.10 41.44
C GLU A 461 -16.04 -16.78 41.46
N ALA A 462 -17.32 -16.85 41.84
CA ALA A 462 -18.15 -15.69 42.09
C ALA A 462 -17.73 -14.99 43.40
N LEU A 463 -17.69 -13.67 43.38
CA LEU A 463 -17.37 -12.85 44.55
C LEU A 463 -18.58 -12.76 45.49
N ALA A 464 -18.35 -12.98 46.78
CA ALA A 464 -19.40 -12.91 47.79
C ALA A 464 -20.06 -11.53 47.83
N GLY A 465 -21.39 -11.49 47.73
CA GLY A 465 -22.19 -10.26 47.88
C GLY A 465 -22.30 -9.38 46.62
N GLY A 466 -21.72 -9.76 45.49
CA GLY A 466 -21.85 -9.04 44.21
C GLY A 466 -22.77 -9.73 43.21
N ALA A 467 -23.69 -8.99 42.58
CA ALA A 467 -24.37 -9.45 41.37
C ALA A 467 -23.38 -9.48 40.20
N ASN A 468 -23.26 -10.63 39.53
CA ASN A 468 -22.29 -10.91 38.44
C ASN A 468 -20.88 -10.35 38.70
N ALA A 469 -20.30 -10.69 39.84
CA ALA A 469 -18.93 -10.33 40.19
C ALA A 469 -18.08 -11.61 40.29
N TYR A 470 -16.92 -11.64 39.66
CA TYR A 470 -16.08 -12.84 39.57
C TYR A 470 -14.59 -12.51 39.71
N VAL A 471 -13.80 -13.51 40.11
CA VAL A 471 -12.35 -13.49 39.95
C VAL A 471 -12.00 -14.07 38.59
N TYR A 472 -11.23 -13.34 37.81
CA TYR A 472 -10.65 -13.80 36.55
C TYR A 472 -9.17 -14.11 36.75
N THR A 473 -8.72 -15.25 36.23
CA THR A 473 -7.32 -15.69 36.37
C THR A 473 -6.65 -15.86 35.01
N GLY A 474 -5.40 -15.45 34.89
CA GLY A 474 -4.63 -15.59 33.65
C GLY A 474 -3.15 -15.76 33.94
N GLU A 475 -2.45 -16.50 33.09
CA GLU A 475 -1.03 -16.77 33.23
C GLU A 475 -0.27 -16.24 32.00
N VAL A 476 0.82 -15.53 32.22
CA VAL A 476 1.71 -15.06 31.14
C VAL A 476 3.17 -15.35 31.51
N PRO A 477 4.05 -15.60 30.52
CA PRO A 477 5.48 -15.77 30.79
C PRO A 477 6.05 -14.55 31.52
N ALA A 478 6.94 -14.76 32.48
CA ALA A 478 7.70 -13.70 33.14
C ALA A 478 8.91 -13.25 32.30
N ASP A 479 8.70 -13.06 30.99
CA ASP A 479 9.72 -12.60 30.04
C ASP A 479 9.91 -11.07 30.06
N ARG A 480 8.97 -10.36 30.69
CA ARG A 480 8.94 -8.91 30.92
C ARG A 480 8.38 -8.61 32.30
N ASP A 481 8.31 -7.35 32.70
CA ASP A 481 7.78 -7.00 34.02
C ASP A 481 6.26 -7.23 34.07
N SER A 482 5.77 -7.74 35.19
CA SER A 482 4.33 -7.85 35.45
C SER A 482 3.57 -6.53 35.27
N SER A 483 4.20 -5.38 35.52
CA SER A 483 3.60 -4.06 35.32
C SER A 483 3.36 -3.69 33.86
N ASP A 484 3.97 -4.41 32.92
CA ASP A 484 3.75 -4.21 31.48
C ASP A 484 2.40 -4.77 31.03
N TYR A 485 1.75 -5.59 31.87
CA TYR A 485 0.44 -6.17 31.59
C TYR A 485 -0.66 -5.38 32.29
N THR A 486 -1.66 -4.97 31.52
CA THR A 486 -2.85 -4.29 32.03
C THR A 486 -4.09 -5.13 31.73
N PRO A 487 -4.88 -5.51 32.76
CA PRO A 487 -6.18 -6.14 32.54
C PRO A 487 -7.14 -5.20 31.81
N ARG A 488 -7.95 -5.76 30.91
CA ARG A 488 -9.01 -5.04 30.19
C ARG A 488 -10.27 -5.87 30.04
N ILE A 489 -11.42 -5.20 29.93
CA ILE A 489 -12.71 -5.80 29.55
C ILE A 489 -13.03 -5.35 28.13
N VAL A 490 -13.31 -6.31 27.26
CA VAL A 490 -13.74 -6.07 25.88
C VAL A 490 -15.10 -6.74 25.62
N PRO A 491 -15.98 -6.14 24.79
CA PRO A 491 -17.21 -6.79 24.36
C PRO A 491 -16.92 -8.13 23.69
N TYR A 492 -17.75 -9.12 23.94
CA TYR A 492 -17.61 -10.42 23.30
C TYR A 492 -18.97 -11.04 22.95
N HIS A 493 -19.05 -11.51 21.71
CA HIS A 493 -20.07 -12.43 21.24
C HIS A 493 -19.45 -13.24 20.10
N PRO A 494 -19.63 -14.57 20.03
CA PRO A 494 -18.96 -15.42 19.04
C PRO A 494 -19.25 -15.04 17.58
N ASP A 495 -20.39 -14.39 17.35
CA ASP A 495 -20.84 -13.92 16.04
C ASP A 495 -20.68 -12.41 15.81
N ALA A 496 -20.10 -11.66 16.75
CA ALA A 496 -19.87 -10.22 16.58
C ALA A 496 -18.46 -9.91 16.06
N ILE A 497 -18.33 -8.79 15.36
CA ILE A 497 -17.07 -8.24 14.84
C ILE A 497 -16.69 -7.06 15.73
N VAL A 498 -15.91 -7.33 16.78
CA VAL A 498 -15.42 -6.32 17.73
C VAL A 498 -14.03 -5.87 17.27
N PRO A 499 -13.73 -4.55 17.23
CA PRO A 499 -14.53 -3.43 17.76
C PRO A 499 -15.48 -2.73 16.77
N LEU A 500 -15.68 -3.23 15.54
CA LEU A 500 -16.56 -2.57 14.56
C LEU A 500 -18.01 -2.46 15.02
N GLU A 501 -18.54 -3.49 15.70
CA GLU A 501 -19.94 -3.55 16.12
C GLU A 501 -20.17 -3.11 17.58
N ALA A 502 -19.12 -3.18 18.40
CA ALA A 502 -19.11 -2.74 19.80
C ALA A 502 -17.73 -2.18 20.15
N GLN A 503 -17.67 -0.87 20.29
CA GLN A 503 -16.43 -0.11 20.52
C GLN A 503 -15.99 0.08 21.97
N PRO A 504 -16.85 -0.02 23.01
CA PRO A 504 -16.39 0.19 24.38
C PRO A 504 -15.23 -0.74 24.76
N ILE A 505 -14.30 -0.24 25.55
CA ILE A 505 -13.18 -0.98 26.15
C ILE A 505 -12.95 -0.38 27.53
N LEU A 506 -12.74 -1.22 28.55
CA LEU A 506 -12.47 -0.78 29.90
C LEU A 506 -11.12 -1.30 30.34
N TRP A 507 -10.22 -0.42 30.77
CA TRP A 507 -8.89 -0.79 31.27
C TRP A 507 -8.89 -0.76 32.80
N ALA A 508 -8.12 -1.66 33.43
CA ALA A 508 -7.80 -1.54 34.84
C ALA A 508 -6.88 -0.33 35.04
N HIS A 509 -7.26 0.55 35.97
CA HIS A 509 -6.56 1.80 36.28
C HIS A 509 -5.83 1.71 37.62
#